data_AF-A0A7C5PZ90-F1
#
_entry.id   AF-A0A7C5PZ90-F1
#
_cell.length_a   1.000
_cell.length_b   1.000
_cell.length_c   1.000
_cell.angle_alpha   90.00
_cell.angle_beta   90.00
_cell.angle_gamma   90.00
#
_symmetry.space_group_name_H-M   'P 1'
#
loop_
_entity.id
_entity.type
_entity.pdbx_description
1 polymer ?
#
loop_
_entity_poly.entity_id
_entity_poly.type
_entity_poly.pdbx_seq_one_letter_code
_entity_poly.pdbx_strand_id
1 'polypeptide(L)'
;MAKKKKRKEADVKMDMTPMIDVTFLIIIFFLCLEFKTLEGKLAANLPKDVGVNTSKAEPMEKLDIRIVCPKGGWGKKKLTDTVYAKNQRRFELIGHKVYWYIGPKKVTTIPGLEKELRKQAKKKVLDPKTKTLKTKPITIKAGPGVTYGDVTAVVDIALDAKFEEITFGGGEGTRAQQKAKRAKRK
;
A
#
# COMPACT_ATOMS: atom_id res chain seq x y z
N MET A 1 77.40 -26.67 15.35
CA MET A 1 76.22 -27.49 15.01
C MET A 1 75.02 -26.98 15.82
N ALA A 2 74.03 -26.35 15.17
CA ALA A 2 72.85 -25.82 15.86
C ALA A 2 71.59 -26.58 15.40
N LYS A 3 70.94 -27.29 16.31
CA LYS A 3 69.78 -28.15 16.04
C LYS A 3 68.51 -27.29 16.00
N LYS A 4 67.95 -27.06 14.81
CA LYS A 4 66.69 -26.32 14.61
C LYS A 4 65.51 -27.12 15.19
N LYS A 5 64.87 -26.60 16.23
CA LYS A 5 63.66 -27.17 16.86
C LYS A 5 62.43 -26.87 15.98
N LYS A 6 61.89 -27.88 15.29
CA LYS A 6 60.62 -27.76 14.54
C LYS A 6 59.46 -27.51 15.53
N ARG A 7 58.73 -26.41 15.37
CA ARG A 7 57.46 -26.16 16.07
C ARG A 7 56.42 -27.12 15.50
N LYS A 8 55.73 -27.86 16.37
CA LYS A 8 54.54 -28.64 16.00
C LYS A 8 53.37 -27.67 15.93
N GLU A 9 52.78 -27.51 14.76
CA GLU A 9 51.51 -26.81 14.59
C GLU A 9 50.43 -27.67 15.24
N ALA A 10 49.74 -27.10 16.23
CA ALA A 10 48.60 -27.74 16.87
C ALA A 10 47.39 -27.49 15.97
N ASP A 11 46.76 -28.56 15.48
CA ASP A 11 45.48 -28.48 14.77
C ASP A 11 44.43 -27.91 15.73
N VAL A 12 44.07 -26.64 15.53
CA VAL A 12 42.97 -25.99 16.23
C VAL A 12 41.68 -26.36 15.50
N LYS A 13 41.01 -27.41 15.97
CA LYS A 13 39.65 -27.73 15.50
C LYS A 13 38.68 -26.67 16.04
N MET A 14 38.06 -25.91 15.14
CA MET A 14 37.04 -24.94 15.52
C MET A 14 35.75 -25.66 15.91
N ASP A 15 35.23 -25.38 17.10
CA ASP A 15 33.92 -25.85 17.53
C ASP A 15 32.83 -25.00 16.86
N MET A 16 32.08 -25.63 15.95
CA MET A 16 31.00 -24.97 15.19
C MET A 16 29.69 -24.88 15.99
N THR A 17 29.52 -25.73 17.01
CA THR A 17 28.33 -25.78 17.87
C THR A 17 27.95 -24.43 18.51
N PRO A 18 28.89 -23.66 19.12
CA PRO A 18 28.54 -22.34 19.67
C PRO A 18 28.16 -21.31 18.60
N MET A 19 28.69 -21.40 17.39
CA MET A 19 28.30 -20.50 16.29
C MET A 19 26.86 -20.77 15.83
N ILE A 20 26.47 -22.05 15.83
CA ILE A 20 25.13 -22.48 15.47
C ILE A 20 24.12 -22.00 16.53
N ASP A 21 24.43 -22.15 17.81
CA ASP A 21 23.54 -21.73 18.91
C ASP A 21 23.23 -20.22 18.86
N VAL A 22 24.27 -19.37 18.72
CA VAL A 22 24.10 -17.91 18.68
C VAL A 22 23.26 -17.46 17.46
N THR A 23 23.44 -18.09 16.31
CA THR A 23 22.67 -17.75 15.10
C THR A 23 21.20 -18.17 15.22
N PHE A 24 20.92 -19.35 15.77
CA PHE A 24 19.55 -19.78 16.03
C PHE A 24 18.85 -18.92 17.08
N LEU A 25 19.55 -18.52 18.15
CA LEU A 25 19.00 -17.61 19.16
C LEU A 25 18.61 -16.25 18.56
N ILE A 26 19.41 -15.70 17.64
CA ILE A 26 19.08 -14.44 16.95
C ILE A 26 17.87 -14.59 16.03
N ILE A 27 17.79 -15.69 15.26
CA ILE A 27 16.66 -15.94 14.35
C ILE A 27 15.36 -16.12 15.14
N ILE A 28 15.40 -16.93 16.20
CA ILE A 28 14.24 -17.16 17.08
C ILE A 28 13.82 -15.86 17.77
N PHE A 29 14.78 -15.05 18.22
CA PHE A 29 14.49 -13.73 18.78
C PHE A 29 13.73 -12.84 17.79
N PHE A 30 14.16 -12.75 16.53
CA PHE A 30 13.46 -11.96 15.51
C PHE A 30 12.11 -12.55 15.08
N LEU A 31 11.95 -13.87 15.10
CA LEU A 31 10.66 -14.52 14.83
C LEU A 31 9.66 -14.34 15.98
N CYS A 32 10.14 -14.33 17.22
CA CYS A 32 9.32 -14.16 18.42
C CYS A 32 9.05 -12.69 18.77
N LEU A 33 9.82 -11.75 18.20
CA LEU A 33 9.46 -10.34 18.26
C LEU A 33 8.17 -10.12 17.46
N GLU A 34 7.05 -9.93 18.16
CA GLU A 34 5.90 -9.27 17.57
C GLU A 34 6.34 -7.87 17.16
N PHE A 35 6.58 -7.67 15.86
CA PHE A 35 6.61 -6.34 15.28
C PHE A 35 5.24 -5.73 15.50
N LYS A 36 5.05 -5.07 16.65
CA LYS A 36 3.97 -4.11 16.83
C LYS A 36 4.14 -3.14 15.68
N THR A 37 3.21 -3.18 14.74
CA THR A 37 3.10 -2.17 13.69
C THR A 37 2.80 -0.84 14.39
N LEU A 38 3.84 -0.16 14.85
CA LEU A 38 3.81 1.28 15.04
C LEU A 38 3.91 1.89 13.65
N GLU A 39 2.74 1.87 13.00
CA GLU A 39 2.38 2.71 11.88
C GLU A 39 2.91 4.13 12.10
N GLY A 40 3.72 4.60 11.14
CA GLY A 40 3.69 5.99 10.71
C GLY A 40 4.29 7.03 11.67
N LYS A 41 5.50 7.48 11.31
CA LYS A 41 6.14 8.74 11.71
C LYS A 41 6.66 8.79 13.16
N LEU A 42 7.89 8.31 13.34
CA LEU A 42 8.81 9.01 14.25
C LEU A 42 8.96 10.44 13.71
N ALA A 43 8.38 11.42 14.41
CA ALA A 43 8.65 12.83 14.14
C ALA A 43 10.11 13.09 14.49
N ALA A 44 11.00 12.90 13.53
CA ALA A 44 12.39 13.26 13.68
C ALA A 44 12.45 14.79 13.76
N ASN A 45 12.65 15.33 14.96
CA ASN A 45 13.05 16.72 15.17
C ASN A 45 14.52 16.87 14.75
N LEU A 46 14.82 16.60 13.48
CA LEU A 46 16.11 17.01 12.92
C LEU A 46 16.11 18.54 12.80
N PRO A 47 17.23 19.21 13.14
CA PRO A 47 17.42 20.61 12.81
C PRO A 47 17.10 20.82 11.33
N LYS A 48 16.20 21.75 11.02
CA LYS A 48 15.76 22.03 9.64
C LYS A 48 16.90 22.50 8.72
N ASP A 49 18.08 22.75 9.30
CA ASP A 49 19.19 23.46 8.68
C ASP A 49 20.37 22.55 8.29
N VAL A 50 20.38 21.29 8.75
CA VAL A 50 21.42 20.32 8.37
C VAL A 50 20.80 18.95 8.11
N GLY A 51 20.60 18.62 6.84
CA GLY A 51 20.34 17.24 6.43
C GLY A 51 18.93 16.92 5.92
N VAL A 52 18.19 17.87 5.35
CA VAL A 52 17.14 17.52 4.38
C VAL A 52 17.35 18.40 3.17
N ASN A 53 17.86 17.82 2.08
CA ASN A 53 17.69 18.43 0.77
C ASN A 53 16.18 18.58 0.57
N THR A 54 15.65 19.75 0.90
CA THR A 54 14.34 20.22 0.45
C THR A 54 14.47 20.54 -1.03
N SER A 55 14.82 19.54 -1.84
CA SER A 55 14.39 19.57 -3.22
C SER A 55 12.87 19.68 -3.09
N LYS A 56 12.34 20.87 -3.34
CA LYS A 56 10.92 21.06 -3.60
C LYS A 56 10.65 20.10 -4.76
N ALA A 57 10.19 18.89 -4.43
CA ALA A 57 9.64 18.02 -5.43
C ALA A 57 8.51 18.83 -6.03
N GLU A 58 8.68 19.24 -7.29
CA GLU A 58 7.62 19.95 -8.00
C GLU A 58 6.35 19.12 -7.82
N PRO A 59 5.27 19.72 -7.31
CA PRO A 59 4.06 18.99 -7.00
C PRO A 59 3.51 18.44 -8.32
N MET A 60 3.82 17.18 -8.60
CA MET A 60 3.33 16.50 -9.77
C MET A 60 1.83 16.34 -9.64
N GLU A 61 1.10 16.74 -10.68
CA GLU A 61 -0.36 16.70 -10.68
C GLU A 61 -0.82 15.24 -10.60
N LYS A 62 -1.37 14.86 -9.44
CA LYS A 62 -1.87 13.50 -9.19
C LYS A 62 -3.30 13.36 -9.70
N LEU A 63 -3.60 12.22 -10.31
CA LEU A 63 -4.96 11.85 -10.66
C LEU A 63 -5.65 11.22 -9.45
N ASP A 64 -6.59 11.94 -8.85
CA ASP A 64 -7.40 11.44 -7.75
C ASP A 64 -8.55 10.56 -8.26
N ILE A 65 -8.60 9.31 -7.77
CA ILE A 65 -9.71 8.38 -7.97
C ILE A 65 -10.42 8.15 -6.64
N ARG A 66 -11.69 8.52 -6.55
CA ARG A 66 -12.50 8.34 -5.34
C ARG A 66 -13.55 7.25 -5.56
N ILE A 67 -13.55 6.23 -4.71
CA ILE A 67 -14.54 5.15 -4.73
C ILE A 67 -15.61 5.48 -3.71
N VAL A 68 -16.88 5.46 -4.11
CA VAL A 68 -18.00 5.82 -3.24
C VAL A 68 -19.09 4.76 -3.30
N CYS A 69 -19.48 4.28 -2.12
CA CYS A 69 -20.65 3.44 -1.95
C CYS A 69 -21.89 4.33 -1.68
N PRO A 70 -22.98 4.23 -2.48
CA PRO A 70 -24.21 4.97 -2.27
C PRO A 70 -24.94 4.52 -0.99
N LYS A 71 -25.93 5.30 -0.53
CA LYS A 71 -26.79 4.87 0.59
C LYS A 71 -27.53 3.60 0.18
N GLY A 72 -27.51 2.56 1.01
CA GLY A 72 -28.06 1.24 0.69
C GLY A 72 -27.22 0.40 -0.29
N GLY A 73 -26.08 0.93 -0.75
CA GLY A 73 -25.20 0.26 -1.72
C GLY A 73 -24.33 -0.86 -1.15
N TRP A 74 -24.36 -1.11 0.17
CA TRP A 74 -23.58 -2.18 0.81
C TRP A 74 -24.11 -3.58 0.44
N GLY A 75 -25.36 -3.67 -0.02
CA GLY A 75 -26.00 -4.94 -0.31
C GLY A 75 -26.34 -5.77 0.93
N LYS A 76 -26.68 -7.04 0.73
CA LYS A 76 -26.98 -8.02 1.79
C LYS A 76 -25.83 -9.02 1.89
N LYS A 77 -25.47 -9.43 3.11
CA LYS A 77 -24.52 -10.52 3.33
C LYS A 77 -25.24 -11.85 3.13
N LYS A 78 -24.74 -12.69 2.23
CA LYS A 78 -25.12 -14.10 2.11
C LYS A 78 -23.94 -14.94 2.60
N LEU A 79 -24.16 -15.84 3.56
CA LEU A 79 -23.13 -16.80 3.93
C LEU A 79 -22.88 -17.74 2.75
N THR A 80 -21.61 -18.03 2.48
CA THR A 80 -21.23 -18.96 1.41
C THR A 80 -21.52 -20.40 1.87
N ASP A 81 -22.33 -21.17 1.15
CA ASP A 81 -22.83 -22.53 1.54
C ASP A 81 -21.76 -23.64 1.69
N THR A 82 -20.47 -23.31 1.58
CA THR A 82 -19.40 -24.31 1.74
C THR A 82 -19.28 -24.79 3.18
N VAL A 83 -18.77 -26.00 3.40
CA VAL A 83 -18.54 -26.63 4.73
C VAL A 83 -17.79 -25.72 5.72
N TYR A 84 -17.03 -24.74 5.23
CA TYR A 84 -16.33 -23.70 6.01
C TYR A 84 -17.24 -22.57 6.57
N ALA A 85 -18.53 -22.56 6.23
CA ALA A 85 -19.53 -21.58 6.67
C ALA A 85 -19.83 -21.64 8.17
N LYS A 86 -19.54 -22.77 8.83
CA LYS A 86 -19.72 -22.91 10.29
C LYS A 86 -18.96 -21.85 11.09
N ASN A 87 -17.89 -21.27 10.53
CA ASN A 87 -17.14 -20.19 11.18
C ASN A 87 -17.66 -18.78 10.88
N GLN A 88 -18.78 -18.59 10.15
CA GLN A 88 -19.40 -17.29 9.80
C GLN A 88 -18.48 -16.19 9.22
N ARG A 89 -17.20 -16.48 8.97
CA ARG A 89 -16.18 -15.50 8.55
C ARG A 89 -16.22 -15.20 7.05
N ARG A 90 -16.76 -16.12 6.23
CA ARG A 90 -16.89 -15.92 4.78
C ARG A 90 -18.33 -15.60 4.42
N PHE A 91 -18.53 -14.45 3.78
CA PHE A 91 -19.81 -14.01 3.26
C PHE A 91 -19.60 -13.33 1.91
N GLU A 92 -20.61 -13.44 1.05
CA GLU A 92 -20.71 -12.70 -0.21
C GLU A 92 -21.64 -11.51 -0.01
N LEU A 93 -21.33 -10.38 -0.68
CA LEU A 93 -22.19 -9.22 -0.68
C LEU A 93 -23.05 -9.20 -1.95
N ILE A 94 -24.34 -9.49 -1.80
CA ILE A 94 -25.29 -9.49 -2.91
C ILE A 94 -25.91 -8.10 -3.04
N GLY A 95 -25.85 -7.54 -4.25
CA GLY A 95 -26.38 -6.21 -4.53
C GLY A 95 -25.49 -5.06 -4.04
N HIS A 96 -24.23 -5.35 -3.70
CA HIS A 96 -23.23 -4.32 -3.44
C HIS A 96 -22.95 -3.51 -4.71
N LYS A 97 -22.97 -2.18 -4.59
CA LYS A 97 -22.81 -1.26 -5.72
C LYS A 97 -21.89 -0.13 -5.31
N VAL A 98 -20.96 0.21 -6.19
CA VAL A 98 -20.07 1.37 -6.04
C VAL A 98 -20.07 2.21 -7.30
N TYR A 99 -19.62 3.45 -7.16
CA TYR A 99 -19.32 4.33 -8.27
C TYR A 99 -18.02 5.07 -8.00
N TRP A 100 -17.39 5.54 -9.07
CA TRP A 100 -16.06 6.12 -9.06
C TRP A 100 -16.14 7.59 -9.47
N TYR A 101 -15.29 8.41 -8.87
CA TYR A 101 -14.96 9.72 -9.40
C TYR A 101 -13.52 9.72 -9.86
N ILE A 102 -13.29 10.17 -11.10
CA ILE A 102 -11.94 10.38 -11.65
C ILE A 102 -11.81 11.89 -11.82
N GLY A 103 -11.17 12.55 -10.85
CA GLY A 103 -11.24 14.00 -10.71
C GLY A 103 -12.71 14.49 -10.62
N PRO A 104 -13.18 15.35 -11.55
CA PRO A 104 -14.56 15.87 -11.52
C PRO A 104 -15.59 14.90 -12.13
N LYS A 105 -15.17 13.88 -12.88
CA LYS A 105 -16.10 13.00 -13.61
C LYS A 105 -16.60 11.85 -12.76
N LYS A 106 -17.91 11.62 -12.79
CA LYS A 106 -18.55 10.44 -12.17
C LYS A 106 -18.68 9.31 -13.16
N VAL A 107 -18.32 8.10 -12.75
CA VAL A 107 -18.42 6.85 -13.52
C VAL A 107 -19.11 5.80 -12.67
N THR A 108 -20.06 5.06 -13.23
CA THR A 108 -20.88 4.09 -12.50
C THR A 108 -20.68 2.64 -12.96
N THR A 109 -19.93 2.42 -14.04
CA THR A 109 -19.72 1.10 -14.64
C THR A 109 -18.22 0.80 -14.77
N ILE A 110 -17.85 -0.46 -14.59
CA ILE A 110 -16.46 -0.92 -14.73
C ILE A 110 -15.89 -0.65 -16.13
N PRO A 111 -16.60 -0.95 -17.24
CA PRO A 111 -16.10 -0.64 -18.58
C PRO A 111 -15.91 0.87 -18.81
N GLY A 112 -16.76 1.70 -18.19
CA GLY A 112 -16.61 3.15 -18.22
C GLY A 112 -15.34 3.63 -17.50
N LEU A 113 -15.02 2.99 -16.37
CA LEU A 113 -13.83 3.29 -15.58
C LEU A 113 -12.57 2.95 -16.38
N GLU A 114 -12.54 1.77 -16.99
CA GLU A 114 -11.43 1.34 -17.84
C GLU A 114 -11.21 2.30 -19.03
N LYS A 115 -12.28 2.68 -19.73
CA LYS A 115 -12.19 3.62 -20.86
C LYS A 115 -11.62 4.97 -20.44
N GLU A 116 -12.06 5.51 -19.31
CA GLU A 116 -11.55 6.79 -18.80
C GLU A 116 -10.11 6.67 -18.31
N LEU A 117 -9.72 5.60 -17.63
CA LEU A 117 -8.33 5.39 -17.20
C LEU A 117 -7.38 5.22 -18.40
N ARG A 118 -7.76 4.43 -19.41
CA ARG A 118 -7.02 4.35 -20.67
C ARG A 118 -6.89 5.71 -21.36
N LYS A 119 -7.93 6.55 -21.31
CA LYS A 119 -7.88 7.91 -21.85
C LYS A 119 -6.91 8.81 -21.07
N GLN A 120 -6.85 8.67 -19.75
CA GLN A 120 -5.92 9.42 -18.92
C GLN A 120 -4.47 8.92 -19.07
N ALA A 121 -4.25 7.61 -19.25
CA ALA A 121 -2.93 7.04 -19.49
C ALA A 121 -2.27 7.55 -20.78
N LYS A 122 -3.07 7.87 -21.82
CA LYS A 122 -2.58 8.50 -23.05
C LYS A 122 -2.03 9.91 -22.83
N LYS A 123 -2.50 10.62 -21.80
CA LYS A 123 -2.01 11.95 -21.43
C LYS A 123 -0.78 11.81 -20.55
N LYS A 124 0.31 11.36 -21.17
CA LYS A 124 1.60 11.25 -20.50
C LYS A 124 2.09 12.64 -20.08
N VAL A 125 2.64 12.73 -18.88
CA VAL A 125 3.27 13.92 -18.34
C VAL A 125 4.78 13.70 -18.35
N LEU A 126 5.53 14.77 -18.63
CA LEU A 126 6.97 14.74 -18.54
C LEU A 126 7.37 14.76 -17.06
N ASP A 127 8.09 13.74 -16.62
CA ASP A 127 8.65 13.74 -15.27
C ASP A 127 9.83 14.72 -15.20
N PRO A 128 9.82 15.72 -14.30
CA PRO A 128 10.88 16.71 -14.20
C PRO A 128 12.22 16.11 -13.73
N LYS A 129 12.18 14.98 -13.03
CA LYS A 129 13.38 14.30 -12.50
C LYS A 129 14.08 13.41 -13.52
N THR A 130 13.33 12.66 -14.33
CA THR A 130 13.88 11.67 -15.26
C THR A 130 13.80 12.12 -16.72
N LYS A 131 13.12 13.24 -17.02
CA LYS A 131 12.85 13.74 -18.38
C LYS A 131 12.18 12.70 -19.30
N THR A 132 11.53 11.70 -18.71
CA THR A 132 10.80 10.63 -19.41
C THR A 132 9.30 10.91 -19.37
N LEU A 133 8.59 10.57 -20.44
CA LEU A 133 7.13 10.63 -20.50
C LEU A 133 6.52 9.49 -19.68
N LYS A 134 5.99 9.79 -18.50
CA LYS A 134 5.31 8.83 -17.62
C LYS A 134 3.82 9.10 -17.52
N THR A 135 3.07 8.09 -17.08
CA THR A 135 1.65 8.27 -16.72
C THR A 135 1.54 9.10 -15.45
N LYS A 136 0.47 9.92 -15.34
CA LYS A 136 0.20 10.66 -14.11
C LYS A 136 0.10 9.71 -12.90
N PRO A 137 0.73 10.02 -11.76
CA PRO A 137 0.58 9.23 -10.55
C PRO A 137 -0.89 9.23 -10.10
N ILE A 138 -1.40 8.06 -9.71
CA ILE A 138 -2.77 7.88 -9.26
C ILE A 138 -2.82 7.86 -7.73
N THR A 139 -3.83 8.51 -7.15
CA THR A 139 -4.18 8.34 -5.74
C THR A 139 -5.59 7.78 -5.61
N ILE A 140 -5.72 6.56 -5.07
CA ILE A 140 -7.00 5.89 -4.85
C ILE A 140 -7.50 6.20 -3.44
N LYS A 141 -8.70 6.77 -3.32
CA LYS A 141 -9.35 7.13 -2.05
C LYS A 141 -10.62 6.32 -1.88
N ALA A 142 -10.62 5.44 -0.88
CA ALA A 142 -11.77 4.64 -0.51
C ALA A 142 -12.70 5.43 0.43
N GLY A 143 -13.97 5.55 0.03
CA GLY A 143 -15.04 6.08 0.86
C GLY A 143 -15.63 5.04 1.82
N PRO A 144 -16.52 5.47 2.73
CA PRO A 144 -17.18 4.58 3.67
C PRO A 144 -18.11 3.59 2.96
N GLY A 145 -18.04 2.32 3.34
CA GLY A 145 -18.81 1.23 2.75
C GLY A 145 -18.23 0.67 1.45
N VAL A 146 -17.00 1.06 1.10
CA VAL A 146 -16.20 0.43 0.05
C VAL A 146 -15.47 -0.78 0.64
N THR A 147 -15.39 -1.86 -0.11
CA THR A 147 -14.72 -3.11 0.27
C THR A 147 -13.33 -3.20 -0.36
N TYR A 148 -12.50 -4.11 0.14
CA TYR A 148 -11.19 -4.37 -0.46
C TYR A 148 -11.31 -4.80 -1.93
N GLY A 149 -12.31 -5.63 -2.25
CA GLY A 149 -12.57 -6.08 -3.63
C GLY A 149 -12.86 -4.94 -4.61
N ASP A 150 -13.55 -3.88 -4.15
CA ASP A 150 -13.78 -2.69 -4.99
C ASP A 150 -12.49 -1.92 -5.25
N VAL A 151 -11.58 -1.90 -4.28
CA VAL A 151 -10.28 -1.22 -4.41
C VAL A 151 -9.36 -2.01 -5.33
N THR A 152 -9.28 -3.33 -5.16
CA THR A 152 -8.45 -4.20 -6.02
C THR A 152 -8.91 -4.14 -7.47
N ALA A 153 -10.22 -4.15 -7.72
CA ALA A 153 -10.74 -3.99 -9.09
C ALA A 153 -10.25 -2.70 -9.76
N VAL A 154 -10.14 -1.59 -9.03
CA VAL A 154 -9.59 -0.33 -9.57
C VAL A 154 -8.08 -0.44 -9.81
N VAL A 155 -7.36 -1.11 -8.90
CA VAL A 155 -5.92 -1.33 -9.03
C VAL A 155 -5.60 -2.18 -10.26
N ASP A 156 -6.32 -3.28 -10.45
CA ASP A 156 -6.13 -4.19 -11.60
C ASP A 156 -6.33 -3.42 -12.92
N ILE A 157 -7.42 -2.65 -13.02
CA ILE A 157 -7.70 -1.82 -14.21
C ILE A 157 -6.62 -0.73 -14.41
N ALA A 158 -6.09 -0.15 -13.34
CA ALA A 158 -5.02 0.84 -13.43
C ALA A 158 -3.70 0.22 -13.88
N LEU A 159 -3.37 -0.97 -13.40
CA LEU A 159 -2.20 -1.74 -13.84
C LEU A 159 -2.33 -2.13 -15.32
N ASP A 160 -3.51 -2.59 -15.75
CA ASP A 160 -3.82 -2.90 -17.15
C ASP A 160 -3.69 -1.66 -18.06
N ALA A 161 -4.06 -0.48 -17.53
CA ALA A 161 -3.89 0.80 -18.22
C ALA A 161 -2.43 1.33 -18.18
N LYS A 162 -1.49 0.58 -17.61
CA LYS A 162 -0.05 0.89 -17.50
C LYS A 162 0.28 2.08 -16.59
N PHE A 163 -0.47 2.27 -15.52
CA PHE A 163 -0.07 3.23 -14.49
C PHE A 163 1.01 2.64 -13.59
N GLU A 164 2.15 3.32 -13.48
CA GLU A 164 3.31 2.85 -12.71
C GLU A 164 3.23 3.26 -11.23
N GLU A 165 2.79 4.49 -10.96
CA GLU A 165 2.74 5.04 -9.60
C GLU A 165 1.31 5.06 -9.06
N ILE A 166 0.94 4.04 -8.30
CA ILE A 166 -0.35 3.94 -7.61
C ILE A 166 -0.15 4.14 -6.12
N THR A 167 -0.77 5.18 -5.56
CA THR A 167 -0.77 5.48 -4.12
C THR A 167 -2.17 5.31 -3.54
N PHE A 168 -2.28 4.83 -2.30
CA PHE A 168 -3.54 4.82 -1.57
C PHE A 168 -3.64 6.06 -0.69
N GLY A 169 -4.67 6.87 -0.93
CA GLY A 169 -4.98 8.03 -0.12
C GLY A 169 -5.63 7.62 1.20
N GLY A 170 -5.38 8.41 2.26
CA GLY A 170 -6.02 8.19 3.55
C GLY A 170 -7.54 8.10 3.42
N GLY A 171 -8.13 7.07 4.04
CA GLY A 171 -9.56 6.80 3.97
C GLY A 171 -10.38 8.05 4.32
N GLU A 172 -11.46 8.29 3.59
CA GLU A 172 -12.20 9.55 3.70
C GLU A 172 -13.03 9.71 5.00
N GLY A 173 -12.83 8.79 5.95
CA GLY A 173 -13.55 8.72 7.22
C GLY A 173 -14.99 8.22 7.07
N THR A 174 -15.69 8.15 8.20
CA THR A 174 -17.11 7.74 8.24
C THR A 174 -18.00 8.77 7.56
N ARG A 175 -19.21 8.37 7.13
CA ARG A 175 -20.20 9.30 6.54
C ARG A 175 -20.52 10.48 7.46
N ALA A 176 -20.49 10.27 8.78
CA ALA A 176 -20.68 11.32 9.77
C ALA A 176 -19.54 12.35 9.73
N GLN A 177 -18.29 11.90 9.71
CA GLN A 177 -17.10 12.75 9.61
C GLN A 177 -17.08 13.54 8.28
N GLN A 178 -17.52 12.92 7.18
CA GLN A 178 -17.63 13.59 5.89
C GLN A 178 -18.68 14.71 5.87
N LYS A 179 -19.85 14.48 6.48
CA LYS A 179 -20.90 15.51 6.63
C LYS A 179 -20.40 16.67 7.50
N ALA A 180 -19.74 16.38 8.62
CA ALA A 180 -19.17 17.40 9.50
C ALA A 180 -18.11 18.26 8.79
N LYS A 181 -17.23 17.65 7.99
CA LYS A 181 -16.24 18.38 7.18
C LYS A 181 -16.88 19.26 6.09
N ARG A 182 -17.99 18.82 5.49
CA ARG A 182 -18.74 19.62 4.50
C ARG A 182 -19.49 20.79 5.14
N ALA A 183 -20.04 20.59 6.34
CA ALA A 183 -20.74 21.64 7.08
C ALA A 183 -19.78 22.77 7.53
N LYS A 184 -18.54 22.43 7.90
CA LYS A 184 -17.50 23.42 8.29
C LYS A 184 -16.84 24.17 7.12
N ARG A 185 -17.13 23.78 5.88
CA ARG A 185 -16.57 24.42 4.66
C ARG A 185 -17.53 25.42 4.01
N LYS A 186 -18.74 25.56 4.55
CA LYS A 186 -19.69 26.62 4.24
C LYS A 186 -19.62 27.64 5.35
#